data_AF-A0AAV6YDX4-F1
#
_entry.id   AF-A0AAV6YDX4-F1
#
_cell.length_a   1.000
_cell.length_b   1.000
_cell.length_c   1.000
_cell.angle_alpha   90.00
_cell.angle_beta   90.00
_cell.angle_gamma   90.00
#
_symmetry.space_group_name_H-M   'P 1'
#
loop_
_entity.id
_entity.type
_entity.pdbx_description
1 polymer ?
#
loop_
_entity_poly.entity_id
_entity_poly.type
_entity_poly.pdbx_seq_one_letter_code
_entity_poly.pdbx_strand_id
1 'polypeptide(L)'
;MLSDRAAQFEKIHRLHNSLQEDWARSSESKKQKEHREELYMQAGSELLLDQFEKYRRCLQCKRRTSNCGETNVWRESRYIPGSRLMV
;
A
#
# COMPACT_ATOMS: atom_id res chain seq x y z
N MET A 1 16.61 -22.79 -42.14
CA MET A 1 15.73 -21.90 -42.93
C MET A 1 14.26 -21.97 -42.48
N LEU A 2 13.53 -23.07 -42.67
CA LEU A 2 12.13 -23.19 -42.21
C LEU A 2 12.01 -23.47 -40.70
N SER A 3 12.90 -24.28 -40.15
CA SER A 3 13.01 -24.57 -38.71
C SER A 3 13.26 -23.31 -37.87
N ASP A 4 14.14 -22.44 -38.35
CA ASP A 4 14.55 -21.22 -37.63
C ASP A 4 13.39 -20.21 -37.60
N ARG A 5 12.65 -20.12 -38.70
CA ARG A 5 11.41 -19.33 -38.77
C ARG A 5 10.36 -19.86 -37.80
N ALA A 6 10.14 -21.17 -37.76
CA ALA A 6 9.20 -21.79 -36.82
C ALA A 6 9.59 -21.52 -35.35
N ALA A 7 10.89 -21.64 -35.02
CA ALA A 7 11.38 -21.33 -33.68
C ALA A 7 11.22 -19.85 -33.29
N GLN A 8 11.42 -18.94 -34.26
CA GLN A 8 11.19 -17.51 -34.05
C GLN A 8 9.72 -17.20 -33.82
N PHE A 9 8.81 -17.79 -34.59
CA PHE A 9 7.36 -17.65 -34.39
C PHE A 9 6.93 -18.16 -33.02
N GLU A 10 7.40 -19.34 -32.62
CA GLU A 10 7.10 -19.92 -31.32
C GLU A 10 7.57 -19.02 -30.17
N LYS A 11 8.77 -18.43 -30.28
CA LYS A 11 9.29 -17.48 -29.29
C LYS A 11 8.41 -16.23 -29.17
N ILE A 12 8.01 -15.65 -30.31
CA ILE A 12 7.15 -14.46 -30.33
C ILE A 12 5.77 -14.80 -29.77
N HIS A 13 5.21 -15.95 -30.13
CA HIS A 13 3.91 -16.41 -29.65
C HIS A 13 3.91 -16.61 -28.13
N ARG A 14 4.95 -17.25 -27.57
CA ARG A 14 5.09 -17.38 -26.11
C ARG A 14 5.18 -16.03 -25.41
N LEU A 15 5.97 -15.11 -25.95
CA LEU A 15 6.09 -13.76 -25.40
C LEU A 15 4.75 -13.02 -25.43
N HIS A 16 4.02 -13.11 -26.55
CA HIS A 16 2.71 -12.49 -26.67
C HIS A 16 1.74 -13.03 -25.60
N ASN A 17 1.71 -14.35 -25.42
CA ASN A 17 0.84 -14.98 -24.43
C ASN A 17 1.22 -14.58 -23.00
N SER A 18 2.52 -14.55 -22.66
CA SER A 18 2.93 -14.13 -21.33
C SER A 18 2.56 -12.67 -21.05
N LEU A 19 2.75 -11.78 -22.03
CA LEU A 19 2.38 -10.37 -21.90
C LEU A 19 0.86 -10.20 -21.75
N GLN A 20 0.07 -10.99 -22.46
CA GLN A 20 -1.39 -10.96 -22.34
C GLN A 20 -1.86 -11.40 -20.95
N GLU A 21 -1.26 -12.45 -20.40
CA GLU A 21 -1.52 -12.92 -19.04
C GLU A 21 -1.10 -11.88 -17.99
N ASP A 22 0.09 -11.30 -18.13
CA ASP A 22 0.60 -10.23 -17.25
C ASP A 22 -0.30 -9.00 -17.27
N TRP A 23 -0.77 -8.60 -18.44
CA TRP A 23 -1.68 -7.49 -18.60
C TRP A 23 -3.04 -7.77 -17.94
N ALA A 24 -3.60 -8.97 -18.12
CA ALA A 24 -4.84 -9.37 -17.48
C ALA A 24 -4.72 -9.34 -15.95
N ARG A 25 -3.63 -9.89 -15.39
CA ARG A 25 -3.35 -9.85 -13.94
C ARG A 25 -3.18 -8.43 -13.41
N SER A 26 -2.46 -7.58 -14.15
CA SER A 26 -2.21 -6.20 -13.76
C SER A 26 -3.49 -5.36 -13.79
N SER A 27 -4.34 -5.58 -14.79
CA SER A 27 -5.65 -4.94 -14.92
C SER A 27 -6.56 -5.29 -13.73
N GLU A 28 -6.61 -6.57 -13.35
CA GLU A 28 -7.37 -7.02 -12.20
C GLU A 28 -6.82 -6.45 -10.88
N SER A 29 -5.50 -6.47 -10.70
CA SER A 29 -4.87 -5.88 -9.51
C SER A 29 -5.13 -4.36 -9.41
N LYS A 30 -5.20 -3.66 -10.54
CA LYS A 30 -5.52 -2.23 -10.58
C LYS A 30 -6.96 -1.99 -10.12
N LYS A 31 -7.94 -2.73 -10.64
CA LYS A 31 -9.35 -2.64 -10.21
C LYS A 31 -9.52 -2.88 -8.71
N GLN A 32 -8.84 -3.87 -8.16
CA GLN A 32 -8.87 -4.16 -6.72
C GLN A 32 -8.24 -3.02 -5.88
N LYS A 33 -7.23 -2.33 -6.40
CA LYS A 33 -6.64 -1.16 -5.73
C LYS A 33 -7.61 0.02 -5.78
N GLU A 34 -8.17 0.31 -6.95
CA GLU A 34 -9.17 1.37 -7.13
C GLU A 34 -10.37 1.16 -6.21
N HIS A 35 -10.92 -0.06 -6.15
CA HIS A 35 -12.02 -0.37 -5.24
C HIS A 35 -11.65 -0.17 -3.75
N ARG A 36 -10.43 -0.53 -3.33
CA ARG A 36 -9.97 -0.26 -1.95
C ARG A 36 -9.81 1.24 -1.68
N GLU A 37 -9.36 2.00 -2.66
CA GLU A 37 -9.24 3.46 -2.55
C GLU A 37 -10.63 4.12 -2.48
N GLU A 38 -11.60 3.66 -3.27
CA GLU A 38 -13.00 4.10 -3.19
C GLU A 38 -13.59 3.83 -1.80
N LEU A 39 -13.40 2.62 -1.27
CA LEU A 39 -13.84 2.27 0.09
C LEU A 39 -13.15 3.14 1.16
N TYR A 40 -11.86 3.43 0.99
CA TYR A 40 -11.12 4.32 1.88
C TYR A 40 -11.70 5.74 1.85
N MET A 41 -11.96 6.28 0.66
CA MET A 41 -12.56 7.61 0.50
C MET A 41 -13.99 7.65 1.06
N GLN A 42 -14.77 6.59 0.85
CA GLN A 42 -16.13 6.47 1.38
C GLN A 42 -16.15 6.36 2.92
N ALA A 43 -15.18 5.68 3.52
CA ALA A 43 -15.04 5.60 4.97
C ALA A 43 -14.74 6.97 5.63
N GLY A 44 -14.26 7.95 4.85
CA GLY A 44 -13.99 9.30 5.37
C GLY A 44 -13.09 9.30 6.60
N SER A 45 -13.39 10.19 7.56
CA SER A 45 -12.67 10.29 8.85
C SER A 45 -13.10 9.25 9.90
N GLU A 46 -13.72 8.14 9.47
CA GLU A 46 -14.16 7.08 10.36
C GLU A 46 -13.09 5.99 10.57
N LEU A 47 -11.93 6.12 9.94
CA LEU A 47 -10.81 5.23 10.25
C LEU A 47 -10.33 5.48 11.68
N LEU A 48 -9.87 4.42 12.35
CA LEU A 48 -9.33 4.54 13.71
C LEU A 48 -8.25 5.63 13.84
N LEU A 49 -7.48 5.85 12.78
CA LEU A 49 -6.45 6.90 12.69
C LEU A 49 -7.03 8.33 12.68
N ASP A 50 -8.23 8.51 12.17
CA ASP A 50 -8.91 9.81 12.08
C ASP A 50 -9.75 10.10 13.34
N GLN A 51 -10.14 9.04 14.05
CA GLN A 51 -10.93 9.14 15.27
C GLN A 51 -10.14 9.68 16.49
N PHE A 52 -8.82 9.77 16.44
CA PHE A 52 -8.00 10.27 17.57
C PHE A 52 -8.21 11.75 17.91
N GLU A 53 -8.80 12.54 17.01
CA GLU A 53 -9.23 13.91 17.32
C GLU A 53 -10.63 13.96 17.96
N LYS A 54 -11.48 12.97 17.66
CA LYS A 54 -12.87 12.88 18.13
C LYS A 54 -12.98 12.42 19.59
N TYR A 55 -12.05 11.57 20.06
CA TYR A 55 -12.09 11.05 21.43
C TYR A 55 -11.13 11.76 22.39
N ARG A 56 -11.53 11.81 23.66
CA ARG A 56 -10.77 12.45 24.73
C ARG A 56 -9.44 11.72 24.92
N ARG A 57 -8.33 12.43 24.70
CA ARG A 57 -6.97 11.90 24.86
C ARG A 57 -6.67 11.60 26.33
N CYS A 58 -5.75 10.66 26.58
CA CYS A 58 -5.25 10.39 27.91
C CYS A 58 -4.73 11.67 28.57
N LEU A 59 -5.19 11.94 29.79
CA LEU A 59 -4.84 13.15 30.55
C LEU A 59 -3.36 13.19 30.96
N GLN A 60 -2.72 12.04 31.12
CA GLN A 60 -1.31 11.93 31.55
C GLN A 60 -0.34 12.05 30.37
N CYS A 61 -0.54 11.31 29.28
CA CYS A 61 0.44 11.25 28.21
C CYS A 61 0.18 12.23 27.06
N LYS A 62 -1.06 12.72 26.87
CA LYS A 62 -1.51 13.67 25.84
C LYS A 62 -0.91 13.47 24.43
N ARG A 63 -0.47 12.25 24.08
CA ARG A 63 0.30 12.00 22.86
C ARG A 63 -0.54 12.30 21.62
N ARG A 64 0.10 12.86 20.61
CA ARG A 64 -0.48 13.08 19.27
C ARG A 64 0.34 12.32 18.25
N THR A 65 -0.30 11.72 17.25
CA THR A 65 0.38 11.08 16.13
C THR A 65 1.15 12.08 15.26
N SER A 66 0.79 13.36 15.33
CA SER A 66 1.53 14.49 14.76
C SER A 66 2.70 14.98 15.60
N ASN A 67 2.95 14.39 16.78
CA ASN A 67 4.08 14.78 17.63
C ASN A 67 5.39 14.26 17.02
N CYS A 68 6.00 15.06 16.15
CA CYS A 68 7.33 14.85 15.60
C CYS A 68 8.40 15.44 16.54
N GLY A 69 8.47 14.96 17.78
CA GLY A 69 9.53 15.34 18.71
C GLY A 69 9.36 16.70 19.41
N GLU A 70 8.17 17.30 19.36
CA GLU A 70 7.87 18.56 20.06
C GLU A 70 7.74 18.38 21.57
N THR A 71 7.40 17.17 22.04
CA THR A 71 7.37 16.85 23.46
C THR A 71 8.12 15.56 23.77
N ASN A 72 9.06 15.65 24.73
CA ASN A 72 9.95 14.59 25.21
C ASN A 72 9.24 13.49 26.01
N VAL A 73 8.06 13.05 25.59
CA VAL A 73 7.33 12.07 26.40
C VAL A 73 8.05 10.71 26.37
N TRP A 74 8.84 10.39 25.34
CA TRP A 74 9.86 9.32 25.40
C TRP A 74 11.04 9.67 24.49
N ARG A 75 12.16 10.08 25.08
CA ARG A 75 13.43 10.36 24.37
C ARG A 75 13.98 9.13 23.62
N GLU A 76 13.52 7.95 23.99
CA GLU A 76 14.04 6.65 23.55
C GLU A 76 13.17 5.95 22.52
N SER A 77 11.88 6.31 22.38
CA SER A 77 11.01 5.62 21.44
C SER A 77 11.10 6.21 20.04
N ARG A 78 11.65 5.47 19.07
CA ARG A 78 11.72 5.83 17.65
C ARG A 78 10.78 4.96 16.84
N TYR A 79 9.94 5.59 16.03
CA TYR A 79 9.19 4.87 15.00
C TYR A 79 10.15 4.44 13.89
N ILE A 80 10.14 3.15 13.54
CA ILE A 80 10.93 2.62 12.42
C ILE A 80 10.02 2.53 11.19
N PRO A 81 10.22 3.39 10.18
CA PRO A 81 9.41 3.38 8.96
C PRO A 81 9.38 1.99 8.32
N GLY A 82 8.18 1.52 7.95
CA GLY A 82 7.99 0.22 7.30
C GLY A 82 7.82 -0.99 8.24
N SER A 83 8.10 -0.84 9.54
CA SER A 83 8.00 -1.97 10.50
C SER A 83 6.69 -2.04 11.29
N ARG A 84 5.88 -0.96 11.30
CA ARG A 84 4.73 -0.75 12.22
C ARG A 84 5.07 -0.91 13.72
N LEU A 85 6.35 -0.94 14.10
CA LEU A 85 6.82 -1.05 15.47
C LEU A 85 7.27 0.32 16.02
N MET A 86 7.03 0.54 17.32
CA MET A 86 7.67 1.60 18.11
C MET A 86 8.62 0.93 19.09
N VAL A 87 9.90 1.30 19.05
CA VAL A 87 10.95 0.86 19.98
C VAL A 87 11.40 2.05 20.76
#